data_AF-A0A3D2IAJ3-F1
#
_entry.id   AF-A0A3D2IAJ3-F1
#
_cell.length_a   1.000
_cell.length_b   1.000
_cell.length_c   1.000
_cell.angle_alpha   90.00
_cell.angle_beta   90.00
_cell.angle_gamma   90.00
#
_symmetry.space_group_name_H-M   'P 1'
#
loop_
_entity.id
_entity.type
_entity.pdbx_description
1 polymer ?
#
loop_
_entity_poly.entity_id
_entity_poly.type
_entity_poly.pdbx_seq_one_letter_code
_entity_poly.pdbx_strand_id
1 'polypeptide(L)'
;MSRSVVQSILNNSTRKNRPLNILSFPTHERYQENLSKTGHNFFLWQGEGIKPWVENYADVPKGTVLLNPEKASEQIPLNIDIDLVLSQNKFGQFNIAKQISEQLMVPLISLEHTLPMETWGNYEIHHLRQMQGDVNVFISDYSL
;
A
#
# COMPACT_ATOMS: atom_id res chain seq x y z
N MET A 1 9.63 19.36 8.48
CA MET A 1 8.53 19.59 9.45
C MET A 1 7.45 18.56 9.15
N SER A 2 7.16 17.66 10.09
CA SER A 2 6.19 16.59 9.88
C SER A 2 4.76 17.12 9.90
N ARG A 3 3.88 16.49 9.13
CA ARG A 3 2.45 16.79 9.07
C ARG A 3 1.84 16.56 10.46
N SER A 4 0.98 17.47 10.92
CA SER A 4 0.28 17.30 12.19
C SER A 4 -0.76 16.19 12.05
N VAL A 5 -0.74 15.23 12.97
CA VAL A 5 -1.77 14.19 13.14
C VAL A 5 -3.20 14.76 13.10
N VAL A 6 -3.38 15.98 13.59
CA VAL A 6 -4.66 16.70 13.59
C VAL A 6 -5.19 16.90 12.17
N GLN A 7 -4.31 17.22 11.21
CA GLN A 7 -4.72 17.44 9.82
C GLN A 7 -5.24 16.16 9.16
N SER A 8 -4.58 15.02 9.39
CA SER A 8 -5.05 13.72 8.88
C SER A 8 -6.43 13.37 9.42
N ILE A 9 -6.64 13.54 10.74
CA ILE A 9 -7.93 13.24 11.39
C ILE A 9 -9.05 14.15 10.87
N LEU A 10 -8.81 15.46 10.78
CA LEU A 10 -9.79 16.42 10.27
C LEU A 10 -10.14 16.13 8.80
N ASN A 11 -9.14 15.84 7.98
CA ASN A 11 -9.37 15.51 6.57
C ASN A 11 -10.20 14.23 6.41
N ASN A 12 -9.93 13.20 7.21
CA ASN A 12 -10.65 11.94 7.11
C ASN A 12 -12.10 12.08 7.61
N SER A 13 -12.32 12.84 8.69
CA SER A 13 -13.65 13.08 9.27
C SER A 13 -14.54 14.05 8.47
N THR A 14 -13.93 14.97 7.72
CA THR A 14 -14.66 16.00 6.92
C THR A 14 -14.61 15.75 5.42
N ARG A 15 -14.19 14.54 5.03
CA ARG A 15 -13.91 14.19 3.63
C ARG A 15 -15.16 14.34 2.75
N LYS A 16 -15.01 15.07 1.65
CA LYS A 16 -16.02 15.15 0.57
C LYS A 16 -15.89 13.95 -0.36
N ASN A 17 -16.92 13.67 -1.16
CA ASN A 17 -16.92 12.58 -2.13
C ASN A 17 -15.92 12.82 -3.27
N ARG A 18 -14.63 12.55 -3.02
CA ARG A 18 -13.50 12.70 -3.95
C ARG A 18 -12.74 11.37 -4.09
N PRO A 19 -11.96 11.18 -5.17
CA PRO A 19 -10.99 10.09 -5.27
C PRO A 19 -10.10 9.96 -4.03
N LEU A 20 -9.85 8.73 -3.59
CA LEU A 20 -8.90 8.41 -2.53
C LEU A 20 -7.47 8.61 -3.02
N ASN A 21 -6.61 9.15 -2.16
CA ASN A 21 -5.16 9.10 -2.33
C ASN A 21 -4.65 7.90 -1.54
N ILE A 22 -4.27 6.85 -2.26
CA ILE A 22 -3.90 5.56 -1.71
C ILE A 22 -2.38 5.44 -1.82
N LEU A 23 -1.70 5.29 -0.69
CA LEU A 23 -0.31 4.85 -0.70
C LEU A 23 -0.28 3.34 -0.89
N SER A 24 0.50 2.85 -1.85
CA SER A 24 0.70 1.41 -2.06
C SER A 24 2.12 1.15 -2.56
N PHE A 25 2.35 0.00 -3.17
CA PHE A 25 3.67 -0.48 -3.58
C PHE A 25 3.58 -1.08 -4.99
N PRO A 26 4.65 -1.02 -5.79
CA PRO A 26 4.67 -1.72 -7.06
C PRO A 26 4.54 -3.24 -6.84
N THR A 27 3.59 -3.86 -7.55
CA THR A 27 3.34 -5.31 -7.55
C THR A 27 3.25 -5.81 -8.99
N HIS A 28 2.19 -6.52 -9.37
CA HIS A 28 1.92 -6.95 -10.73
C HIS A 28 1.27 -5.81 -11.51
N GLU A 29 1.86 -5.46 -12.64
CA GLU A 29 1.47 -4.31 -13.46
C GLU A 29 0.00 -4.39 -13.90
N ARG A 30 -0.47 -5.59 -14.29
CA ARG A 30 -1.88 -5.82 -14.64
C ARG A 30 -2.85 -5.67 -13.46
N TYR A 31 -2.39 -6.00 -12.26
CA TYR A 31 -3.21 -5.85 -11.06
C TYR A 31 -3.38 -4.36 -10.74
N GLN A 32 -2.29 -3.60 -10.81
CA GLN A 32 -2.31 -2.15 -10.65
C GLN A 32 -3.18 -1.46 -11.71
N GLU A 33 -3.16 -1.93 -12.97
CA GLU A 33 -4.06 -1.45 -14.03
C GLU A 33 -5.55 -1.68 -13.71
N ASN A 34 -5.89 -2.74 -12.97
CA ASN A 34 -7.27 -2.94 -12.53
C ASN A 34 -7.62 -2.06 -11.32
N LEU A 35 -6.67 -1.84 -10.41
CA LEU A 35 -6.84 -0.90 -9.30
C LEU A 35 -7.03 0.54 -9.80
N SER A 36 -6.32 0.98 -10.85
CA SER A 36 -6.46 2.33 -11.39
C SER A 36 -7.89 2.63 -11.88
N LYS A 37 -8.61 1.60 -12.35
CA LYS A 37 -10.01 1.70 -12.81
C LYS A 37 -11.01 2.02 -11.70
N THR A 38 -10.64 1.90 -10.43
CA THR A 38 -11.49 2.35 -9.31
C THR A 38 -11.62 3.87 -9.23
N GLY A 39 -10.86 4.61 -10.05
CA GLY A 39 -10.91 6.07 -10.08
C GLY A 39 -10.28 6.71 -8.85
N HIS A 40 -9.27 6.05 -8.26
CA HIS A 40 -8.48 6.57 -7.14
C HIS A 40 -7.06 6.91 -7.58
N ASN A 41 -6.38 7.73 -6.79
CA ASN A 41 -4.99 8.09 -7.01
C ASN A 41 -4.10 7.12 -6.23
N PHE A 42 -3.11 6.54 -6.88
CA PHE A 42 -2.17 5.60 -6.29
C PHE A 42 -0.78 6.20 -6.25
N PHE A 43 -0.15 6.16 -5.07
CA PHE A 43 1.22 6.59 -4.86
C PHE A 43 2.03 5.35 -4.50
N LEU A 44 2.88 4.89 -5.42
CA LEU A 44 3.62 3.65 -5.26
C LEU A 44 4.97 3.95 -4.61
N TRP A 45 5.09 3.58 -3.34
CA TRP A 45 6.33 3.68 -2.56
C TRP A 45 7.33 2.63 -3.03
N GLN A 46 8.57 3.06 -3.23
CA GLN A 46 9.65 2.21 -3.75
C GLN A 46 10.79 2.13 -2.72
N GLY A 47 11.45 0.99 -2.62
CA GLY A 47 12.57 0.86 -1.70
C GLY A 47 13.20 -0.53 -1.77
N GLU A 48 14.21 -0.73 -0.93
CA GLU A 48 14.91 -2.00 -0.84
C GLU A 48 13.95 -3.14 -0.46
N GLY A 49 14.09 -4.29 -1.12
CA GLY A 49 13.22 -5.46 -0.91
C GLY A 49 11.83 -5.34 -1.55
N ILE A 50 11.51 -4.24 -2.21
CA ILE A 50 10.26 -4.06 -2.95
C ILE A 50 10.54 -4.20 -4.45
N LYS A 51 9.69 -4.98 -5.13
CA LYS A 51 9.76 -5.15 -6.58
C LYS A 51 9.69 -3.76 -7.25
N PRO A 52 10.62 -3.40 -8.15
CA PRO A 52 10.51 -2.18 -8.91
C PRO A 52 9.40 -2.29 -9.96
N TRP A 53 8.88 -1.15 -10.40
CA TRP A 53 8.05 -1.11 -11.60
C TRP A 53 8.94 -1.37 -12.84
N VAL A 54 8.48 -2.22 -13.74
CA VAL A 54 9.22 -2.57 -14.96
C VAL A 54 8.38 -2.18 -16.17
N GLU A 55 8.72 -1.05 -16.79
CA GLU A 55 7.97 -0.45 -17.91
C GLU A 55 7.87 -1.38 -19.14
N ASN A 56 8.80 -2.32 -19.30
CA ASN A 56 8.75 -3.31 -20.39
C ASN A 56 7.50 -4.19 -20.38
N TYR A 57 6.81 -4.34 -19.24
CA TYR A 57 5.61 -5.17 -19.12
C TYR A 57 4.31 -4.37 -19.23
N ALA A 58 4.31 -3.11 -18.79
CA ALA A 58 3.21 -2.16 -18.98
C ALA A 58 3.64 -0.73 -18.61
N ASP A 59 3.02 0.24 -19.26
CA ASP A 59 3.09 1.65 -18.84
C ASP A 59 2.47 1.84 -17.45
N VAL A 60 2.91 2.89 -16.74
CA VAL A 60 2.31 3.27 -15.46
C VAL A 60 0.86 3.73 -15.69
N PRO A 61 -0.15 3.13 -15.03
CA PRO A 61 -1.55 3.46 -15.26
C PRO A 61 -1.90 4.90 -14.91
N LYS A 62 -2.93 5.46 -15.56
CA LYS A 62 -3.44 6.80 -15.22
C LYS A 62 -3.86 6.86 -13.75
N GLY A 63 -3.53 7.96 -13.09
CA GLY A 63 -3.80 8.15 -11.66
C GLY A 63 -2.81 7.43 -10.74
N THR A 64 -1.78 6.77 -11.28
CA THR A 64 -0.69 6.16 -10.51
C THR A 64 0.57 7.02 -10.63
N VAL A 65 1.26 7.22 -9.51
CA VAL A 65 2.53 7.95 -9.42
C VAL A 65 3.56 7.03 -8.75
N LEU A 66 4.66 6.75 -9.45
CA LEU A 66 5.83 6.12 -8.87
C LEU A 66 6.59 7.14 -8.01
N LEU A 67 6.77 6.87 -6.71
CA LEU A 67 7.50 7.76 -5.80
C LEU A 67 9.01 7.57 -5.97
N ASN A 68 9.81 8.62 -5.75
CA ASN A 68 11.26 8.57 -5.98
C ASN A 68 12.00 7.84 -4.83
N PRO A 69 12.55 6.63 -5.03
CA PRO A 69 13.26 5.89 -3.99
C PRO A 69 14.48 6.63 -3.41
N GLU A 70 15.10 7.55 -4.16
CA GLU A 70 16.24 8.36 -3.70
C GLU A 70 15.88 9.26 -2.50
N LYS A 71 14.59 9.56 -2.31
CA LYS A 71 14.10 10.33 -1.17
C LYS A 71 13.93 9.49 0.10
N ALA A 72 14.20 8.19 0.06
CA ALA A 72 14.08 7.27 1.19
C ALA A 72 12.72 7.43 1.93
N SER A 73 12.72 7.85 3.19
CA SER A 73 11.51 8.07 3.99
C SER A 73 10.70 9.31 3.59
N GLU A 74 11.29 10.25 2.81
CA GLU A 74 10.66 11.49 2.34
C GLU A 74 10.00 11.35 0.95
N GLN A 75 9.70 10.12 0.55
CA GLN A 75 9.05 9.82 -0.73
C GLN A 75 7.66 10.44 -0.88
N ILE A 76 6.91 10.57 0.21
CA ILE A 76 5.52 11.05 0.19
C ILE A 76 5.56 12.60 0.18
N PRO A 77 5.06 13.24 -0.89
CA PRO A 77 5.06 14.70 -0.96
C PRO A 77 4.19 15.33 0.14
N LEU A 78 4.68 16.40 0.76
CA LEU A 78 4.00 17.06 1.90
C LEU A 78 2.62 17.65 1.54
N ASN A 79 2.40 17.95 0.26
CA ASN A 79 1.15 18.51 -0.26
C ASN A 79 0.11 17.46 -0.64
N ILE A 80 0.37 16.18 -0.35
CA ILE A 80 -0.53 15.07 -0.68
C ILE A 80 -1.11 14.47 0.59
N ASP A 81 -2.42 14.52 0.69
CA ASP A 81 -3.16 13.94 1.80
C ASP A 81 -3.46 12.47 1.49
N ILE A 82 -2.61 11.55 1.96
CA ILE A 82 -2.89 10.10 1.91
C ILE A 82 -4.11 9.80 2.78
N ASP A 83 -5.07 9.06 2.23
CA ASP A 83 -6.31 8.67 2.88
C ASP A 83 -6.24 7.26 3.48
N LEU A 84 -5.42 6.37 2.90
CA LEU A 84 -5.17 5.01 3.40
C LEU A 84 -3.86 4.45 2.84
N VAL A 85 -3.32 3.43 3.51
CA VAL A 85 -2.20 2.61 3.01
C VAL A 85 -2.74 1.24 2.59
N LEU A 86 -2.38 0.80 1.38
CA LEU A 86 -2.71 -0.52 0.84
C LEU A 86 -1.45 -1.37 0.72
N SER A 87 -1.27 -2.32 1.63
CA SER A 87 -0.27 -3.38 1.51
C SER A 87 -0.85 -4.49 0.65
N GLN A 88 -0.21 -4.80 -0.47
CA GLN A 88 -0.68 -5.81 -1.41
C GLN A 88 0.03 -7.16 -1.26
N ASN A 89 1.05 -7.21 -0.39
CA ASN A 89 1.82 -8.40 -0.07
C ASN A 89 2.43 -8.25 1.33
N LYS A 90 2.19 -9.21 2.21
CA LYS A 90 2.79 -9.26 3.55
C LYS A 90 4.31 -9.29 3.51
N PHE A 91 4.87 -10.03 2.56
CA PHE A 91 6.31 -10.12 2.40
C PHE A 91 6.88 -8.85 1.77
N GLY A 92 7.81 -8.20 2.47
CA GLY A 92 8.50 -6.99 2.01
C GLY A 92 7.72 -5.67 2.19
N GLN A 93 6.39 -5.66 1.98
CA GLN A 93 5.62 -4.41 2.00
C GLN A 93 4.97 -4.09 3.35
N PHE A 94 4.42 -5.09 4.04
CA PHE A 94 3.53 -4.85 5.17
C PHE A 94 4.18 -4.13 6.34
N ASN A 95 5.43 -4.46 6.70
CA ASN A 95 6.11 -3.79 7.81
C ASN A 95 6.28 -2.29 7.54
N ILE A 96 6.65 -1.93 6.32
CA ILE A 96 6.77 -0.54 5.86
C ILE A 96 5.38 0.11 5.82
N ALA A 97 4.38 -0.59 5.28
CA ALA A 97 3.00 -0.13 5.21
C ALA A 97 2.44 0.18 6.60
N LYS A 98 2.69 -0.69 7.57
CA LYS A 98 2.26 -0.55 8.96
C LYS A 98 2.90 0.67 9.60
N GLN A 99 4.22 0.79 9.50
CA GLN A 99 4.94 1.95 10.01
C GLN A 99 4.41 3.27 9.42
N ILE A 100 4.20 3.33 8.10
CA ILE A 100 3.69 4.54 7.44
C ILE A 100 2.23 4.83 7.85
N SER A 101 1.39 3.80 7.95
CA SER A 101 -0.01 3.95 8.36
C SER A 101 -0.13 4.57 9.76
N GLU A 102 0.72 4.12 10.70
CA GLU A 102 0.79 4.64 12.07
C GLU A 102 1.34 6.08 12.11
N GLN A 103 2.36 6.38 11.31
CA GLN A 103 2.92 7.74 11.22
C GLN A 103 1.91 8.74 10.64
N LEU A 104 1.14 8.33 9.64
CA LEU A 104 0.16 9.18 8.97
C LEU A 104 -1.21 9.18 9.67
N MET A 105 -1.44 8.25 10.60
CA MET A 105 -2.71 8.01 11.30
C MET A 105 -3.86 7.75 10.30
N VAL A 106 -3.61 6.85 9.35
CA VAL A 106 -4.55 6.45 8.30
C VAL A 106 -4.73 4.93 8.32
N PRO A 107 -5.90 4.41 7.88
CA PRO A 107 -6.14 2.97 7.90
C PRO A 107 -5.15 2.22 7.00
N LEU A 108 -4.70 1.08 7.48
CA LEU A 108 -3.95 0.06 6.74
C LEU A 108 -4.93 -1.00 6.21
N ILE A 109 -4.97 -1.18 4.90
CA ILE A 109 -5.60 -2.33 4.26
C ILE A 109 -4.50 -3.35 3.95
N SER A 110 -4.62 -4.54 4.52
CA SER A 110 -3.80 -5.69 4.14
C SER A 110 -4.56 -6.51 3.12
N LEU A 111 -4.07 -6.53 1.89
CA LEU A 111 -4.64 -7.30 0.80
C LEU A 111 -3.66 -8.39 0.39
N GLU A 112 -4.13 -9.63 0.35
CA GLU A 112 -3.38 -10.75 -0.19
C GLU A 112 -4.02 -11.27 -1.47
N HIS A 113 -3.29 -11.10 -2.57
CA HIS A 113 -3.66 -11.59 -3.89
C HIS A 113 -2.82 -12.78 -4.36
N THR A 114 -2.00 -13.33 -3.47
CA THR A 114 -1.17 -14.53 -3.70
C THR A 114 -1.48 -15.61 -2.67
N LEU A 115 -1.21 -16.86 -3.04
CA LEU A 115 -1.26 -17.97 -2.10
C LEU A 115 0.08 -18.09 -1.35
N PRO A 116 0.06 -18.66 -0.13
CA PRO A 116 1.29 -18.97 0.60
C PRO A 116 2.19 -19.91 -0.20
N MET A 117 3.51 -19.77 -0.04
CA MET A 117 4.43 -20.72 -0.65
C MET A 117 4.31 -22.08 0.05
N GLU A 118 4.24 -23.17 -0.72
CA GLU A 118 4.14 -24.54 -0.19
C GLU A 118 5.31 -24.92 0.71
N THR A 119 6.47 -24.27 0.53
CA THR A 119 7.69 -24.49 1.31
C THR A 119 7.71 -23.77 2.66
N TRP A 120 6.74 -22.89 2.94
CA TRP A 120 6.70 -22.17 4.21
C TRP A 120 6.29 -23.09 5.36
N GLY A 121 7.05 -23.02 6.45
CA GLY A 121 6.77 -23.76 7.66
C GLY A 121 5.59 -23.18 8.45
N ASN A 122 5.16 -23.93 9.46
CA ASN A 122 4.08 -23.49 10.36
C ASN A 122 4.39 -22.16 11.06
N TYR A 123 5.66 -21.87 11.32
CA TYR A 123 6.09 -20.63 11.96
C TYR A 123 5.83 -19.42 11.05
N GLU A 124 6.29 -19.47 9.80
CA GLU A 124 6.09 -18.42 8.80
C GLU A 124 4.61 -18.20 8.54
N ILE A 125 3.84 -19.28 8.36
CA ILE A 125 2.40 -19.24 8.17
C ILE A 125 1.71 -18.55 9.36
N HIS A 126 2.06 -18.93 10.58
CA HIS A 126 1.46 -18.35 11.77
C HIS A 126 1.82 -16.87 11.90
N HIS A 127 3.07 -16.49 11.65
CA HIS A 127 3.53 -15.11 11.69
C HIS A 127 2.77 -14.24 10.68
N LEU A 128 2.65 -14.68 9.44
CA LEU A 128 1.94 -13.94 8.39
C LEU A 128 0.45 -13.74 8.72
N ARG A 129 -0.20 -14.70 9.37
CA ARG A 129 -1.61 -14.55 9.83
C ARG A 129 -1.78 -13.45 10.89
N GLN A 130 -0.73 -13.14 11.65
CA GLN A 130 -0.76 -12.06 12.64
C GLN A 130 -0.53 -10.68 12.02
N MET A 131 -0.07 -10.62 10.76
CA MET A 131 0.14 -9.37 10.03
C MET A 131 -1.21 -8.87 9.50
N GLN A 132 -1.95 -8.18 10.37
CA GLN A 132 -3.30 -7.69 10.07
C GLN A 132 -3.33 -6.17 9.92
N GLY A 133 -4.00 -5.71 8.87
CA GLY A 133 -4.45 -4.33 8.73
C GLY A 133 -5.72 -4.05 9.52
N ASP A 134 -6.17 -2.80 9.50
CA ASP A 134 -7.50 -2.41 9.97
C ASP A 134 -8.61 -3.09 9.16
N VAL A 135 -8.33 -3.34 7.88
CA VAL A 135 -9.14 -4.18 6.99
C VAL A 135 -8.24 -5.22 6.33
N ASN A 136 -8.71 -6.46 6.29
CA ASN A 136 -7.99 -7.57 5.66
C ASN A 136 -8.81 -8.12 4.49
N VAL A 137 -8.21 -8.20 3.31
CA VAL A 137 -8.88 -8.62 2.06
C VAL A 137 -8.11 -9.80 1.48
N PHE A 138 -8.82 -10.92 1.31
CA PHE A 138 -8.24 -12.18 0.87
C PHE A 138 -8.96 -12.67 -0.39
N ILE A 139 -8.21 -13.23 -1.34
CA ILE A 139 -8.80 -13.83 -2.55
C ILE A 139 -9.50 -15.17 -2.27
N SER A 140 -9.16 -15.81 -1.15
CA SER A 140 -9.75 -17.08 -0.71
C SER A 140 -9.52 -17.27 0.79
N ASP A 141 -10.25 -18.21 1.40
CA ASP A 141 -10.03 -18.62 2.80
C ASP A 141 -8.66 -19.31 3.02
N TYR A 142 -7.97 -19.68 1.93
CA TYR A 142 -6.62 -20.25 1.96
C TYR A 142 -5.51 -19.19 1.99
N SER A 143 -5.83 -17.94 1.68
CA SER A 143 -4.89 -16.82 1.80
C SER A 143 -4.65 -16.50 3.28
N LEU A 144 -3.46 -15.99 3.62
CA LEU A 144 -3.01 -15.79 5.00
C LEU A 144 -3.11 -14.35 5.45
#